data_AF-A0A399ICL4-F1
#
_entry.id   AF-A0A399ICL4-F1
#
_cell.length_a   1.000
_cell.length_b   1.000
_cell.length_c   1.000
_cell.angle_alpha   90.00
_cell.angle_beta   90.00
_cell.angle_gamma   90.00
#
_symmetry.space_group_name_H-M   'P 1'
#
loop_
_entity.id
_entity.type
_entity.pdbx_description
1 polymer ?
#
loop_
_entity_poly.entity_id
_entity_poly.type
_entity_poly.pdbx_seq_one_letter_code
_entity_poly.pdbx_strand_id
1 'polypeptide(L)'
;MERTRIVRPLEEPQAPAKSKYSELVDIDKTSNSGLKNAPASFVHKLLGPPTSKEVLNLTHFSADVGPFNVDALYVAANSVREVMATVKSKYPELYTRLTHQGMRVVKNISDSKSSSLHSWGIAIDIKVDNVKDVRFNDKALLGLNLIAPIFHEHGWYWGGAFSDKKIKQGSCVYWSNEDAMHFEVSKNALLAWDKAGLLRKKGVFPVGVLAIQKQKPSHAPLAQRSFPQNNYFRAPLPRRPGESWPNWFGRTTKSWARKAGTWFR
;
A
#
# COMPACT_ATOMS: atom_id res chain seq x y z
N MET A 1 -32.48 21.22 52.08
CA MET A 1 -32.47 19.85 51.50
C MET A 1 -31.92 19.94 50.10
N GLU A 2 -30.62 19.73 49.96
CA GLU A 2 -29.88 19.91 48.71
C GLU A 2 -29.91 18.60 47.92
N ARG A 3 -30.51 18.61 46.73
CA ARG A 3 -30.58 17.43 45.86
C ARG A 3 -29.28 17.32 45.08
N THR A 4 -28.38 16.47 45.55
CA THR A 4 -27.18 16.06 44.81
C THR A 4 -27.60 15.39 43.50
N ARG A 5 -27.38 16.07 42.36
CA ARG A 5 -27.50 15.44 41.04
C ARG A 5 -26.35 14.44 40.90
N ILE A 6 -26.68 13.15 41.00
CA ILE A 6 -25.78 12.08 40.59
C ILE A 6 -25.64 12.17 39.06
N VAL A 7 -24.53 12.74 38.60
CA VAL A 7 -24.13 12.66 37.20
C VAL A 7 -23.64 11.23 36.99
N ARG A 8 -24.44 10.39 36.32
CA ARG A 8 -23.97 9.06 35.89
C ARG A 8 -22.84 9.27 34.87
N PRO A 9 -21.70 8.56 35.00
CA PRO A 9 -20.70 8.54 33.94
C PRO A 9 -21.36 8.06 32.65
N LEU A 10 -21.13 8.77 31.55
CA LEU A 10 -21.45 8.26 30.22
C LEU A 10 -20.58 7.00 30.03
N GLU A 11 -21.18 5.82 29.93
CA GLU A 11 -20.46 4.61 29.54
C GLU A 11 -19.82 4.88 28.17
N GLU A 12 -18.48 4.90 28.13
CA GLU A 12 -17.78 4.81 26.86
C GLU A 12 -18.25 3.53 26.17
N PRO A 13 -18.68 3.58 24.89
CA PRO A 13 -19.09 2.38 24.19
C PRO A 13 -17.92 1.40 24.19
N GLN A 14 -18.15 0.21 24.77
CA GLN A 14 -17.16 -0.87 24.79
C GLN A 14 -16.70 -1.12 23.35
N ALA A 15 -15.38 -1.21 23.16
CA ALA A 15 -14.81 -1.58 21.87
C ALA A 15 -15.48 -2.87 21.38
N PRO A 16 -15.88 -2.96 20.10
CA PRO A 16 -16.51 -4.16 19.59
C PRO A 16 -15.61 -5.36 19.85
N ALA A 17 -16.21 -6.49 20.24
CA ALA A 17 -15.47 -7.72 20.44
C ALA A 17 -14.67 -8.07 19.16
N LYS A 18 -13.42 -8.49 19.35
CA LYS A 18 -12.54 -8.90 18.24
C LYS A 18 -13.24 -9.93 17.37
N SER A 19 -13.10 -9.77 16.05
CA SER A 19 -13.61 -10.70 15.05
C SER A 19 -12.52 -11.30 14.20
N LYS A 20 -12.92 -12.15 13.25
CA LYS A 20 -12.05 -12.66 12.18
C LYS A 20 -11.28 -11.56 11.45
N TYR A 21 -11.82 -10.34 11.35
CA TYR A 21 -11.13 -9.24 10.66
C TYR A 21 -9.93 -8.69 11.44
N SER A 22 -9.83 -9.01 12.73
CA SER A 22 -8.70 -8.68 13.60
C SER A 22 -7.64 -9.78 13.65
N GLU A 23 -7.78 -10.87 12.88
CA GLU A 23 -6.77 -11.90 12.77
C GLU A 23 -5.59 -11.42 11.91
N LEU A 24 -4.36 -11.77 12.30
CA LEU A 24 -3.17 -11.43 11.54
C LEU A 24 -2.97 -12.40 10.38
N VAL A 25 -2.85 -11.86 9.18
CA VAL A 25 -2.57 -12.62 7.95
C VAL A 25 -1.37 -12.02 7.23
N ASP A 26 -0.73 -12.80 6.34
CA ASP A 26 0.43 -12.32 5.60
C ASP A 26 0.04 -11.17 4.65
N ILE A 27 0.95 -10.22 4.49
CA ILE A 27 0.76 -9.07 3.61
C ILE A 27 1.02 -9.47 2.16
N ASP A 28 0.10 -9.13 1.25
CA ASP A 28 0.41 -9.13 -0.19
C ASP A 28 1.36 -7.96 -0.52
N LYS A 29 2.65 -8.26 -0.63
CA LYS A 29 3.68 -7.26 -0.94
C LYS A 29 3.58 -6.69 -2.36
N THR A 30 2.74 -7.27 -3.23
CA THR A 30 2.47 -6.73 -4.57
C THR A 30 1.36 -5.68 -4.59
N SER A 31 0.70 -5.42 -3.46
CA SER A 31 -0.44 -4.49 -3.33
C SER A 31 -0.18 -3.07 -3.83
N ASN A 32 1.08 -2.62 -3.89
CA ASN A 32 1.46 -1.29 -4.36
C ASN A 32 1.83 -1.24 -5.85
N SER A 33 1.69 -2.34 -6.60
CA SER A 33 2.08 -2.43 -8.01
C SER A 33 1.43 -1.33 -8.85
N GLY A 34 2.24 -0.59 -9.61
CA GLY A 34 1.78 0.50 -10.48
C GLY A 34 1.59 1.86 -9.79
N LEU A 35 1.61 1.93 -8.46
CA LEU A 35 1.59 3.18 -7.71
C LEU A 35 3.00 3.54 -7.22
N LYS A 36 3.25 4.84 -7.02
CA LYS A 36 4.50 5.35 -6.45
C LYS A 36 4.22 6.09 -5.15
N ASN A 37 5.05 5.85 -4.14
CA ASN A 37 5.08 6.65 -2.92
C ASN A 37 5.31 8.14 -3.25
N ALA A 38 4.64 9.02 -2.51
CA ALA A 38 4.79 10.47 -2.62
C ALA A 38 5.69 10.98 -1.49
N PRO A 39 6.98 11.30 -1.74
CA PRO A 39 7.84 11.80 -0.67
C PRO A 39 7.32 13.16 -0.17
N ALA A 40 7.44 13.43 1.14
CA ALA A 40 6.95 14.67 1.73
C ALA A 40 7.51 15.93 1.06
N SER A 41 8.76 15.90 0.57
CA SER A 41 9.37 17.00 -0.19
C SER A 41 8.64 17.30 -1.51
N PHE A 42 8.08 16.29 -2.16
CA PHE A 42 7.25 16.46 -3.35
C PHE A 42 5.91 17.11 -2.96
N VAL A 43 5.25 16.60 -1.91
CA VAL A 43 3.97 17.15 -1.43
C VAL A 43 4.13 18.61 -0.99
N HIS A 44 5.22 18.93 -0.30
CA HIS A 44 5.53 20.30 0.11
C HIS A 44 5.73 21.24 -1.09
N LYS A 45 6.39 20.79 -2.17
CA LYS A 45 6.50 21.59 -3.41
C LYS A 45 5.14 21.77 -4.09
N LEU A 46 4.30 20.73 -4.04
CA LEU A 46 3.01 20.71 -4.72
C LEU A 46 1.94 21.52 -3.99
N LEU A 47 1.87 21.46 -2.66
CA LEU A 47 0.79 22.04 -1.85
C LEU A 47 1.25 23.21 -0.98
N GLY A 48 2.56 23.37 -0.77
CA GLY A 48 3.12 24.25 0.25
C GLY A 48 3.14 23.62 1.65
N PRO A 49 3.50 24.42 2.68
CA PRO A 49 3.55 23.96 4.06
C PRO A 49 2.17 23.48 4.56
N PRO A 50 2.09 22.41 5.36
CA PRO A 50 0.81 21.84 5.83
C PRO A 50 0.01 22.77 6.75
N THR A 51 0.67 23.77 7.34
CA THR A 51 0.10 24.81 8.20
C THR A 51 -0.18 26.12 7.47
N SER A 52 0.13 26.20 6.17
CA SER A 52 -0.16 27.38 5.36
C SER A 52 -1.67 27.66 5.31
N LYS A 53 -2.04 28.93 5.19
CA LYS A 53 -3.45 29.34 5.10
C LYS A 53 -4.12 28.71 3.88
N GLU A 54 -3.37 28.53 2.79
CA GLU A 54 -3.80 27.89 1.56
C GLU A 54 -4.22 26.43 1.81
N VAL A 55 -3.38 25.64 2.47
CA VAL A 55 -3.69 24.23 2.80
C VAL A 55 -4.82 24.13 3.81
N LEU A 56 -4.83 24.97 4.85
CA LEU A 56 -5.90 24.99 5.86
C LEU A 56 -7.25 25.37 5.24
N ASN A 57 -7.28 26.32 4.31
CA ASN A 57 -8.50 26.68 3.58
C ASN A 57 -9.05 25.50 2.77
N LEU A 58 -8.19 24.62 2.27
CA LEU A 58 -8.56 23.44 1.49
C LEU A 58 -8.78 22.18 2.35
N THR A 59 -8.64 22.31 3.67
CA THR A 59 -8.92 21.24 4.62
C THR A 59 -10.41 21.26 4.98
N HIS A 60 -11.08 20.13 4.79
CA HIS A 60 -12.40 19.86 5.34
C HIS A 60 -12.21 19.23 6.72
N PHE A 61 -12.56 19.98 7.76
CA PHE A 61 -12.57 19.49 9.13
C PHE A 61 -13.84 18.68 9.39
N SER A 62 -13.72 17.56 10.10
CA SER A 62 -14.79 16.63 10.44
C SER A 62 -15.66 16.23 9.23
N ALA A 63 -15.03 15.92 8.11
CA ALA A 63 -15.70 15.40 6.93
C ALA A 63 -16.26 14.00 7.19
N ASP A 64 -17.56 13.81 6.97
CA ASP A 64 -18.18 12.48 7.01
C ASP A 64 -17.73 11.67 5.78
N VAL A 65 -17.11 10.51 6.05
CA VAL A 65 -16.67 9.55 5.03
C VAL A 65 -17.38 8.20 5.16
N GLY A 66 -18.43 8.13 5.97
CA GLY A 66 -19.26 6.95 6.17
C GLY A 66 -19.18 6.40 7.59
N PRO A 67 -18.21 5.51 7.91
CA PRO A 67 -18.14 4.86 9.22
C PRO A 67 -17.54 5.77 10.32
N PHE A 68 -16.92 6.89 9.92
CA PHE A 68 -16.30 7.87 10.82
C PHE A 68 -16.11 9.21 10.11
N ASN A 69 -15.71 10.23 10.87
CA ASN A 69 -15.36 11.56 10.37
C ASN A 69 -13.84 11.73 10.28
N VAL A 70 -13.37 12.55 9.33
CA VAL A 70 -11.94 12.83 9.14
C VAL A 70 -11.65 14.30 8.92
N ASP A 71 -10.48 14.75 9.37
CA ASP A 71 -9.89 16.00 8.92
C ASP A 71 -8.98 15.69 7.71
N ALA A 72 -9.25 16.30 6.56
CA ALA A 72 -8.58 15.96 5.30
C ALA A 72 -8.65 17.07 4.26
N LEU A 73 -7.82 17.04 3.22
CA LEU A 73 -8.10 17.84 2.03
C LEU A 73 -9.46 17.43 1.45
N TYR A 74 -10.24 18.37 0.92
CA TYR A 74 -11.55 18.05 0.31
C TYR A 74 -11.47 16.89 -0.68
N VAL A 75 -10.51 16.91 -1.60
CA VAL A 75 -10.34 15.85 -2.60
C VAL A 75 -10.02 14.48 -1.96
N ALA A 76 -9.20 14.46 -0.91
CA ALA A 76 -8.88 13.23 -0.19
C ALA A 76 -10.08 12.70 0.61
N ALA A 77 -10.84 13.58 1.28
CA ALA A 77 -12.07 13.20 1.98
C ALA A 77 -13.09 12.56 1.03
N ASN A 78 -13.27 13.13 -0.17
CA ASN A 78 -14.15 12.54 -1.17
C ASN A 78 -13.65 11.17 -1.65
N SER A 79 -12.35 11.02 -1.86
CA SER A 79 -11.76 9.74 -2.25
C SER A 79 -11.96 8.66 -1.17
N VAL A 80 -11.74 9.00 0.11
CA VAL A 80 -12.02 8.07 1.22
C VAL A 80 -13.51 7.72 1.28
N ARG A 81 -14.43 8.67 1.04
CA ARG A 81 -15.86 8.39 0.99
C ARG A 81 -16.22 7.37 -0.10
N GLU A 82 -15.62 7.47 -1.27
CA GLU A 82 -15.81 6.47 -2.34
C GLU A 82 -15.26 5.10 -1.96
N VAL A 83 -14.04 5.06 -1.38
CA VAL A 83 -13.45 3.83 -0.85
C VAL A 83 -14.39 3.18 0.17
N MET A 84 -14.89 3.96 1.13
CA MET A 84 -15.77 3.47 2.19
C MET A 84 -17.13 3.03 1.65
N ALA A 85 -17.66 3.67 0.60
CA ALA A 85 -18.85 3.20 -0.10
C ALA A 85 -18.63 1.82 -0.76
N THR A 86 -17.48 1.61 -1.41
CA THR A 86 -17.10 0.30 -1.97
C THR A 86 -16.88 -0.74 -0.87
N VAL A 87 -16.26 -0.37 0.26
CA VAL A 87 -16.10 -1.27 1.43
C VAL A 87 -17.47 -1.65 2.00
N LYS A 88 -18.40 -0.71 2.16
CA LYS A 88 -19.76 -0.98 2.63
C LYS A 88 -20.49 -1.97 1.73
N SER A 89 -20.30 -1.85 0.41
CA SER A 89 -20.92 -2.74 -0.57
C SER A 89 -20.30 -4.14 -0.58
N LYS A 90 -18.97 -4.26 -0.53
CA LYS A 90 -18.26 -5.56 -0.62
C LYS A 90 -18.19 -6.29 0.72
N TYR A 91 -17.99 -5.56 1.82
CA TYR A 91 -17.75 -6.07 3.16
C TYR A 91 -18.56 -5.30 4.22
N PRO A 92 -19.91 -5.38 4.21
CA PRO A 92 -20.76 -4.58 5.08
C PRO A 92 -20.49 -4.80 6.58
N GLU A 93 -20.12 -6.03 6.97
CA GLU A 93 -19.76 -6.34 8.36
C GLU A 93 -18.41 -5.73 8.77
N LEU A 94 -17.42 -5.73 7.88
CA LEU A 94 -16.13 -5.08 8.14
C LEU A 94 -16.31 -3.57 8.24
N TYR A 95 -17.12 -2.98 7.36
CA TYR A 95 -17.38 -1.55 7.33
C TYR A 95 -17.80 -0.98 8.69
N THR A 96 -18.68 -1.67 9.42
CA THR A 96 -19.16 -1.21 10.74
C THR A 96 -18.12 -1.34 11.85
N ARG A 97 -17.02 -2.07 11.59
CA ARG A 97 -15.92 -2.30 12.52
C ARG A 97 -14.71 -1.39 12.27
N LEU A 98 -14.72 -0.65 11.17
CA LEU A 98 -13.64 0.26 10.82
C LEU A 98 -13.70 1.52 11.67
N THR A 99 -12.57 1.88 12.24
CA THR A 99 -12.31 3.20 12.84
C THR A 99 -10.96 3.71 12.31
N HIS A 100 -10.47 4.85 12.78
CA HIS A 100 -9.19 5.38 12.34
C HIS A 100 -8.35 5.91 13.51
N GLN A 101 -7.03 6.02 13.31
CA GLN A 101 -6.07 6.64 14.22
C GLN A 101 -5.56 7.98 13.63
N GLY A 102 -6.51 8.78 13.14
CA GLY A 102 -6.23 10.09 12.56
C GLY A 102 -5.94 10.05 11.05
N MET A 103 -6.36 11.13 10.39
CA MET A 103 -6.06 11.40 8.98
C MET A 103 -5.17 12.64 8.90
N ARG A 104 -5.67 13.81 9.29
CA ARG A 104 -4.82 14.99 9.47
C ARG A 104 -4.16 15.06 10.85
N VAL A 105 -2.84 14.93 10.90
CA VAL A 105 -2.01 15.14 12.10
C VAL A 105 -0.74 15.86 11.68
N VAL A 106 -0.60 17.13 12.08
CA VAL A 106 0.58 17.94 11.75
C VAL A 106 1.75 17.51 12.63
N LYS A 107 2.66 16.72 12.07
CA LYS A 107 3.84 16.19 12.77
C LYS A 107 4.97 15.85 11.80
N ASN A 108 6.17 15.75 12.34
CA ASN A 108 7.27 15.10 11.63
C ASN A 108 7.20 13.57 11.75
N ILE A 109 7.89 12.87 10.85
CA ILE A 109 8.03 11.41 10.87
C ILE A 109 9.10 11.06 11.91
N SER A 110 8.70 10.46 13.04
CA SER A 110 9.60 10.10 14.15
C SER A 110 10.52 11.27 14.52
N ASP A 111 11.84 11.05 14.54
CA ASP A 111 12.86 12.07 14.86
C ASP A 111 13.40 12.78 13.61
N SER A 112 12.78 12.58 12.44
CA SER A 112 13.21 13.24 11.21
C SER A 112 12.75 14.69 11.13
N LYS A 113 13.37 15.47 10.24
CA LYS A 113 12.87 16.80 9.85
C LYS A 113 11.80 16.75 8.75
N SER A 114 11.42 15.56 8.29
CA SER A 114 10.44 15.38 7.24
C SER A 114 9.03 15.34 7.83
N SER A 115 8.13 16.18 7.33
CA SER A 115 6.73 16.12 7.71
C SER A 115 6.09 14.80 7.26
N SER A 116 5.19 14.26 8.09
CA SER A 116 4.37 13.11 7.71
C SER A 116 3.31 13.52 6.69
N LEU A 117 2.89 12.63 5.79
CA LEU A 117 1.78 12.89 4.85
C LEU A 117 0.45 13.13 5.57
N HIS A 118 0.30 12.64 6.80
CA HIS A 118 -0.79 13.03 7.69
C HIS A 118 -0.86 14.56 7.88
N SER A 119 0.24 15.29 7.76
CA SER A 119 0.22 16.75 7.99
C SER A 119 -0.66 17.50 7.00
N TRP A 120 -0.82 16.97 5.78
CA TRP A 120 -1.71 17.54 4.77
C TRP A 120 -3.10 16.91 4.76
N GLY A 121 -3.38 15.88 5.59
CA GLY A 121 -4.65 15.18 5.54
C GLY A 121 -4.84 14.39 4.23
N ILE A 122 -3.76 13.78 3.75
CA ILE A 122 -3.71 12.89 2.57
C ILE A 122 -3.16 11.50 2.93
N ALA A 123 -3.10 11.18 4.22
CA ALA A 123 -2.80 9.85 4.72
C ALA A 123 -3.73 9.55 5.89
N ILE A 124 -4.11 8.29 6.06
CA ILE A 124 -5.03 7.83 7.10
C ILE A 124 -4.54 6.51 7.67
N ASP A 125 -4.61 6.39 8.99
CA ASP A 125 -4.35 5.16 9.70
C ASP A 125 -5.69 4.50 10.04
N ILE A 126 -5.96 3.29 9.55
CA ILE A 126 -7.22 2.56 9.77
C ILE A 126 -7.06 1.51 10.85
N LYS A 127 -8.07 1.38 11.71
CA LYS A 127 -8.18 0.34 12.74
C LYS A 127 -9.37 -0.57 12.45
N VAL A 128 -9.27 -1.82 12.89
CA VAL A 128 -10.34 -2.82 12.81
C VAL A 128 -10.69 -3.27 14.21
N ASP A 129 -11.98 -3.30 14.56
CA ASP A 129 -12.46 -3.61 15.92
C ASP A 129 -11.80 -2.72 17.00
N ASN A 130 -11.48 -1.46 16.65
CA ASN A 130 -10.71 -0.52 17.46
C ASN A 130 -9.28 -1.00 17.84
N VAL A 131 -8.78 -2.05 17.18
CA VAL A 131 -7.42 -2.61 17.36
C VAL A 131 -6.45 -1.93 16.39
N LYS A 132 -5.28 -1.59 16.92
CA LYS A 132 -4.14 -1.09 16.15
C LYS A 132 -3.35 -2.25 15.56
N ASP A 133 -2.98 -2.14 14.29
CA ASP A 133 -2.07 -3.10 13.67
C ASP A 133 -0.64 -3.00 14.27
N VAL A 134 0.04 -4.14 14.38
CA VAL A 134 1.39 -4.21 14.95
C VAL A 134 2.40 -4.09 13.83
N ARG A 135 3.13 -2.97 13.82
CA ARG A 135 4.20 -2.72 12.85
C ARG A 135 5.33 -3.74 12.94
N PHE A 136 6.02 -3.95 11.82
CA PHE A 136 7.26 -4.71 11.70
C PHE A 136 7.14 -6.21 11.99
N ASN A 137 6.00 -6.80 11.63
CA ASN A 137 5.76 -8.23 11.77
C ASN A 137 5.43 -8.93 10.43
N ASP A 138 5.42 -8.20 9.32
CA ASP A 138 5.08 -8.68 7.97
C ASP A 138 3.68 -9.28 7.83
N LYS A 139 2.81 -8.94 8.76
CA LYS A 139 1.41 -9.32 8.82
C LYS A 139 0.55 -8.07 8.89
N ALA A 140 -0.72 -8.23 8.58
CA ALA A 140 -1.72 -7.21 8.80
C ALA A 140 -2.99 -7.83 9.36
N LEU A 141 -3.79 -7.05 10.07
CA LEU A 141 -5.19 -7.44 10.35
C LEU A 141 -5.88 -7.78 9.02
N LEU A 142 -6.62 -8.90 8.98
CA LEU A 142 -7.32 -9.37 7.78
C LEU A 142 -8.19 -8.28 7.14
N GLY A 143 -8.86 -7.46 7.95
CA GLY A 143 -9.66 -6.33 7.46
C GLY A 143 -8.84 -5.32 6.65
N LEU A 144 -7.60 -5.05 7.05
CA LEU A 144 -6.70 -4.13 6.33
C LEU A 144 -6.25 -4.71 4.99
N ASN A 145 -5.92 -6.00 4.95
CA ASN A 145 -5.61 -6.72 3.71
C ASN A 145 -6.80 -6.72 2.73
N LEU A 146 -8.03 -6.87 3.22
CA LEU A 146 -9.23 -6.89 2.38
C LEU A 146 -9.54 -5.52 1.75
N ILE A 147 -9.26 -4.41 2.45
CA ILE A 147 -9.53 -3.06 1.95
C ILE A 147 -8.38 -2.48 1.14
N ALA A 148 -7.15 -3.00 1.28
CA ALA A 148 -5.98 -2.47 0.58
C ALA A 148 -6.13 -2.44 -0.96
N PRO A 149 -6.66 -3.49 -1.62
CA PRO A 149 -6.95 -3.42 -3.06
C PRO A 149 -7.99 -2.36 -3.43
N ILE A 150 -8.97 -2.09 -2.55
CA ILE A 150 -9.97 -1.03 -2.78
C ILE A 150 -9.28 0.33 -2.69
N PHE A 151 -8.48 0.57 -1.67
CA PHE A 151 -7.67 1.79 -1.56
C PHE A 151 -6.76 1.98 -2.80
N HIS A 152 -6.12 0.91 -3.26
CA HIS A 152 -5.29 0.91 -4.47
C HIS A 152 -6.06 1.33 -5.72
N GLU A 153 -7.29 0.82 -5.93
CA GLU A 153 -8.16 1.22 -7.05
C GLU A 153 -8.45 2.73 -7.08
N HIS A 154 -8.47 3.37 -5.90
CA HIS A 154 -8.64 4.82 -5.74
C HIS A 154 -7.31 5.59 -5.67
N GLY A 155 -6.18 4.94 -5.95
CA GLY A 155 -4.87 5.57 -6.04
C GLY A 155 -4.16 5.79 -4.72
N TRP A 156 -4.53 5.05 -3.67
CA TRP A 156 -3.86 5.06 -2.38
C TRP A 156 -2.76 3.99 -2.32
N TYR A 157 -1.61 4.38 -1.80
CA TYR A 157 -0.43 3.58 -1.56
C TYR A 157 -0.47 3.06 -0.12
N TRP A 158 -0.22 1.76 0.07
CA TRP A 158 -0.43 1.07 1.33
C TRP A 158 0.88 0.83 2.10
N GLY A 159 0.88 1.18 3.39
CA GLY A 159 1.97 1.02 4.35
C GLY A 159 2.39 -0.41 4.62
N GLY A 160 1.48 -1.38 4.50
CA GLY A 160 1.81 -2.80 4.68
C GLY A 160 2.82 -3.31 3.65
N ALA A 161 2.75 -2.77 2.44
CA ALA A 161 3.62 -3.10 1.33
C ALA A 161 4.76 -2.07 1.12
N PHE A 162 5.10 -1.26 2.14
CA PHE A 162 6.35 -0.50 2.11
C PHE A 162 7.53 -1.46 2.06
N SER A 163 8.42 -1.24 1.10
CA SER A 163 9.52 -2.16 0.77
C SER A 163 10.80 -1.37 0.63
N ASP A 164 11.64 -1.43 1.65
CA ASP A 164 12.86 -0.62 1.72
C ASP A 164 14.08 -1.54 1.84
N LYS A 165 14.04 -2.45 2.81
CA LYS A 165 15.02 -3.53 3.04
C LYS A 165 14.49 -4.49 4.10
N LYS A 166 14.95 -5.73 4.08
CA LYS A 166 14.79 -6.63 5.22
C LYS A 166 15.78 -6.23 6.32
N ILE A 167 15.30 -6.08 7.54
CA ILE A 167 16.11 -5.89 8.74
C ILE A 167 15.96 -7.10 9.66
N LYS A 168 16.99 -7.36 10.46
CA LYS A 168 17.02 -8.46 11.43
C LYS A 168 17.06 -7.88 12.84
N GLN A 169 16.15 -8.29 13.70
CA GLN A 169 16.18 -8.00 15.14
C GLN A 169 16.02 -9.33 15.88
N GLY A 170 17.08 -9.74 16.59
CA GLY A 170 17.16 -11.07 17.17
C GLY A 170 17.16 -12.18 16.10
N SER A 171 16.30 -13.17 16.25
CA SER A 171 16.07 -14.24 15.26
C SER A 171 15.06 -13.86 14.17
N CYS A 172 14.37 -12.73 14.28
CA CYS A 172 13.32 -12.30 13.37
C CYS A 172 13.88 -11.45 12.22
N VAL A 173 13.36 -11.65 11.00
CA VAL A 173 13.68 -10.85 9.81
C VAL A 173 12.38 -10.31 9.23
N TYR A 174 12.27 -8.99 9.11
CA TYR A 174 11.07 -8.29 8.66
C TYR A 174 11.41 -7.05 7.80
N TRP A 175 10.45 -6.52 7.05
CA TRP A 175 10.65 -5.31 6.25
C TRP A 175 10.70 -4.04 7.12
N SER A 176 11.67 -3.16 6.88
CA SER A 176 12.04 -2.10 7.83
C SER A 176 11.06 -0.94 7.97
N ASN A 177 10.03 -0.86 7.13
CA ASN A 177 9.08 0.27 7.08
C ASN A 177 7.61 -0.17 6.99
N GLU A 178 7.32 -1.44 7.25
CA GLU A 178 5.96 -1.97 7.25
C GLU A 178 5.08 -1.26 8.31
N ASP A 179 3.92 -0.78 7.86
CA ASP A 179 2.91 -0.10 8.67
C ASP A 179 1.51 -0.37 8.08
N ALA A 180 0.97 -1.57 8.32
CA ALA A 180 -0.21 -2.04 7.59
C ALA A 180 -1.51 -1.28 7.87
N MET A 181 -1.60 -0.49 8.94
CA MET A 181 -2.73 0.40 9.15
C MET A 181 -2.68 1.67 8.28
N HIS A 182 -1.52 2.00 7.72
CA HIS A 182 -1.27 3.26 7.05
C HIS A 182 -1.66 3.23 5.57
N PHE A 183 -2.45 4.20 5.12
CA PHE A 183 -2.77 4.44 3.71
C PHE A 183 -2.47 5.89 3.36
N GLU A 184 -1.78 6.13 2.25
CA GLU A 184 -1.46 7.48 1.79
C GLU A 184 -1.80 7.67 0.32
N VAL A 185 -2.17 8.88 -0.09
CA VAL A 185 -2.43 9.17 -1.51
C VAL A 185 -1.12 9.02 -2.30
N SER A 186 -1.14 8.19 -3.35
CA SER A 186 0.04 7.97 -4.18
C SER A 186 0.46 9.24 -4.93
N LYS A 187 1.73 9.28 -5.35
CA LYS A 187 2.24 10.34 -6.22
C LYS A 187 1.46 10.45 -7.52
N ASN A 188 1.05 9.32 -8.08
CA ASN A 188 0.26 9.24 -9.31
C ASN A 188 -1.12 9.93 -9.13
N ALA A 189 -1.83 9.63 -8.04
CA ALA A 189 -3.10 10.27 -7.72
C ALA A 189 -2.95 11.78 -7.50
N LEU A 190 -1.95 12.21 -6.73
CA LEU A 190 -1.69 13.64 -6.51
C LEU A 190 -1.46 14.40 -7.82
N LEU A 191 -0.67 13.84 -8.73
CA LEU A 191 -0.45 14.46 -10.05
C LEU A 191 -1.73 14.48 -10.90
N ALA A 192 -2.53 13.43 -10.86
CA ALA A 192 -3.81 13.39 -11.57
C ALA A 192 -4.79 14.45 -11.03
N TRP A 193 -4.90 14.56 -9.71
CA TRP A 193 -5.75 15.56 -9.06
C TRP A 193 -5.26 16.99 -9.28
N ASP A 194 -3.94 17.20 -9.33
CA ASP A 194 -3.35 18.50 -9.68
C ASP A 194 -3.70 18.90 -11.11
N LYS A 195 -3.49 17.99 -12.08
CA LYS A 195 -3.84 18.20 -13.49
C LYS A 195 -5.33 18.49 -13.69
N ALA A 196 -6.20 17.87 -12.89
CA ALA A 196 -7.63 18.10 -12.91
C ALA A 196 -8.06 19.36 -12.11
N GLY A 197 -7.12 20.06 -11.46
CA GLY A 197 -7.38 21.25 -10.65
C GLY A 197 -8.15 20.98 -9.36
N LEU A 198 -8.14 19.74 -8.87
CA LEU A 198 -8.91 19.30 -7.69
C LEU A 198 -8.19 19.64 -6.39
N LEU A 199 -6.85 19.66 -6.39
CA LEU A 199 -6.03 20.03 -5.23
C LEU A 199 -6.17 21.50 -4.80
N ARG A 200 -6.99 22.30 -5.52
CA ARG A 200 -7.21 23.73 -5.27
C ARG A 200 -8.69 24.08 -5.11
N LYS A 201 -9.57 23.08 -5.03
CA LYS A 201 -11.02 23.26 -4.95
C LYS A 201 -11.57 22.71 -3.64
N LYS A 202 -12.59 23.39 -3.13
CA LYS A 202 -13.45 22.87 -2.05
C LYS A 202 -14.67 22.19 -2.66
N GLY A 203 -15.30 21.31 -1.88
CA GLY A 203 -16.61 20.73 -2.20
C GLY A 203 -16.59 19.22 -2.40
N VAL A 204 -17.72 18.72 -2.90
CA VAL A 204 -17.92 17.32 -3.28
C VAL A 204 -17.57 17.15 -4.74
N PHE A 205 -16.79 16.12 -5.07
CA PHE A 205 -16.39 15.83 -6.45
C PHE A 205 -17.23 14.67 -7.00
N PRO A 206 -17.60 14.69 -8.30
CA PRO A 206 -18.36 13.61 -8.90
C PRO A 206 -17.58 12.30 -8.88
N VAL A 207 -18.32 11.19 -8.71
CA VAL A 207 -17.75 9.84 -8.76
C VAL A 207 -17.04 9.61 -10.08
N GLY A 208 -15.82 9.06 -10.02
CA GLY A 208 -15.00 8.77 -11.20
C GLY A 208 -14.08 9.92 -11.64
N VAL A 209 -14.27 11.15 -11.13
CA VAL A 209 -13.30 12.25 -11.32
C VAL A 209 -12.04 12.03 -10.48
N LEU A 210 -12.16 11.28 -9.39
CA LEU A 210 -11.07 10.99 -8.44
C LEU A 210 -10.24 9.78 -8.82
N ALA A 211 -10.76 8.92 -9.69
CA ALA A 211 -10.07 7.73 -10.15
C ALA A 211 -8.84 8.13 -10.97
N ILE A 212 -7.69 7.51 -10.67
CA ILE A 212 -6.56 7.54 -11.60
C ILE A 212 -7.08 6.90 -12.89
N GLN A 213 -7.07 7.65 -14.01
CA GLN A 213 -7.38 7.06 -15.31
C GLN A 213 -6.54 5.80 -15.44
N LYS A 214 -7.18 4.62 -15.47
CA LYS A 214 -6.50 3.36 -15.71
C LYS A 214 -5.69 3.58 -16.98
N GLN A 215 -4.36 3.61 -16.87
CA GLN A 215 -3.54 3.53 -18.06
C GLN A 215 -4.03 2.26 -18.74
N LYS A 216 -4.66 2.41 -19.91
CA LYS A 216 -5.05 1.28 -20.74
C LYS A 216 -3.80 0.42 -20.82
N PRO A 217 -3.81 -0.84 -20.36
CA PRO A 217 -2.62 -1.64 -20.39
C PRO A 217 -2.14 -1.61 -21.83
N SER A 218 -0.92 -1.11 -22.06
CA SER A 218 -0.28 -1.18 -23.37
C SER A 218 0.17 -2.62 -23.60
N HIS A 219 -0.76 -3.55 -23.48
CA HIS A 219 -0.66 -4.77 -24.25
C HIS A 219 -1.09 -4.35 -25.65
N ALA A 220 -0.08 -4.00 -26.47
CA ALA A 220 -0.17 -4.42 -27.86
C ALA A 220 -0.64 -5.88 -27.80
N PRO A 221 -1.73 -6.27 -28.49
CA PRO A 221 -2.07 -7.67 -28.57
C PRO A 221 -0.78 -8.37 -28.99
N LEU A 222 -0.35 -9.37 -28.22
CA LEU A 222 0.65 -10.30 -28.69
C LEU A 222 0.13 -10.74 -30.05
N ALA A 223 0.74 -10.21 -31.11
CA ALA A 223 0.45 -10.66 -32.45
C ALA A 223 0.56 -12.17 -32.34
N GLN A 224 -0.54 -12.86 -32.63
CA GLN A 224 -0.49 -14.29 -32.88
C GLN A 224 0.57 -14.43 -33.96
N ARG A 225 1.78 -14.83 -33.57
CA ARG A 225 2.80 -15.24 -34.51
C ARG A 225 2.18 -16.46 -35.17
N SER A 226 1.65 -16.26 -36.36
CA SER A 226 1.39 -17.32 -37.29
C SER A 226 2.68 -18.12 -37.39
N PHE A 227 2.63 -19.36 -36.92
CA PHE A 227 3.68 -20.32 -37.22
C PHE A 227 3.75 -20.44 -38.74
N PRO A 228 4.90 -20.19 -39.39
CA PRO A 228 5.05 -20.55 -40.79
C PRO A 228 4.90 -22.06 -40.89
N GLN A 229 3.86 -22.49 -41.59
CA GLN A 229 3.75 -23.88 -42.02
C GLN A 229 4.93 -24.20 -42.95
N ASN A 230 5.50 -25.39 -42.73
CA ASN A 230 6.47 -26.07 -43.56
C ASN A 230 7.88 -25.48 -43.60
N ASN A 231 8.79 -26.15 -42.88
CA ASN A 231 9.95 -26.75 -43.53
C ASN A 231 10.44 -27.97 -42.75
N TYR A 232 10.65 -29.04 -43.52
CA TYR A 232 11.03 -30.40 -43.17
C TYR A 232 12.04 -30.54 -42.03
N PHE A 233 11.64 -31.17 -40.93
CA PHE A 233 12.56 -31.97 -40.11
C PHE A 233 12.66 -33.37 -40.73
N ARG A 234 13.71 -33.60 -41.53
CA ARG A 234 14.20 -34.97 -41.75
C ARG A 234 14.86 -35.42 -40.45
N ALA A 235 14.38 -36.51 -39.87
CA ALA A 235 15.08 -37.20 -38.80
C ALA A 235 16.47 -37.63 -39.27
N PRO A 236 17.55 -37.46 -38.47
CA PRO A 236 18.84 -38.02 -38.81
C PRO A 236 18.80 -39.55 -38.67
N LEU A 237 19.32 -40.26 -39.67
CA LEU A 237 19.50 -41.71 -39.68
C LEU A 237 20.42 -42.17 -38.52
N PRO A 238 20.28 -43.41 -38.03
CA PRO A 238 21.15 -43.95 -36.99
C PRO A 238 22.61 -44.09 -37.47
N ARG A 239 23.57 -43.73 -36.61
CA ARG A 239 25.02 -43.79 -36.87
C ARG A 239 25.60 -45.21 -36.76
N ARG A 240 26.75 -45.42 -37.39
CA ARG A 240 27.58 -46.64 -37.29
C ARG A 240 28.49 -46.59 -36.04
N PRO A 241 28.87 -47.73 -35.44
CA PRO A 241 29.75 -47.76 -34.27
C PRO A 241 31.18 -47.32 -34.64
N GLY A 242 31.74 -46.32 -33.93
CA GLY A 242 33.16 -45.96 -34.03
C GLY A 242 33.51 -44.47 -34.13
N GLU A 243 32.53 -43.57 -34.32
CA GLU A 243 32.80 -42.13 -34.42
C GLU A 243 32.73 -41.41 -33.06
N SER A 244 33.80 -40.72 -32.66
CA SER A 244 33.83 -39.83 -31.51
C SER A 244 33.25 -38.45 -31.85
N TRP A 245 32.59 -37.83 -30.87
CA TRP A 245 31.92 -36.53 -31.01
C TRP A 245 32.91 -35.38 -31.26
N PRO A 246 32.56 -34.38 -32.10
CA PRO A 246 33.20 -33.09 -32.02
C PRO A 246 32.79 -32.38 -30.72
N ASN A 247 33.78 -31.97 -29.92
CA ASN A 247 33.62 -31.19 -28.69
C ASN A 247 32.90 -29.85 -28.98
N TRP A 248 31.59 -29.80 -28.72
CA TRP A 248 30.77 -28.58 -28.81
C TRP A 248 30.51 -27.90 -27.45
N PHE A 249 31.19 -28.35 -26.40
CA PHE A 249 31.22 -27.65 -25.11
C PHE A 249 32.64 -27.19 -24.81
N GLY A 250 32.95 -25.95 -25.20
CA GLY A 250 34.04 -25.20 -24.59
C GLY A 250 33.72 -24.95 -23.12
N ARG A 251 34.19 -25.83 -22.24
CA ARG A 251 34.38 -25.51 -20.82
C ARG A 251 35.85 -25.26 -20.57
N THR A 252 36.19 -24.02 -20.22
CA THR A 252 37.35 -23.75 -19.36
C THR A 252 36.92 -23.97 -17.91
N THR A 253 36.97 -25.23 -17.45
CA THR A 253 37.05 -25.53 -16.01
C THR A 253 38.51 -25.55 -15.61
N LYS A 254 39.00 -24.49 -14.97
CA LYS A 254 40.23 -24.57 -14.18
C LYS A 254 39.89 -25.15 -12.81
N SER A 255 40.24 -26.43 -12.69
CA SER A 255 40.45 -27.19 -11.45
C SER A 255 41.39 -26.44 -10.50
N TRP A 256 40.96 -26.23 -9.26
CA TRP A 256 41.82 -26.16 -8.07
C TRP A 256 41.10 -26.87 -6.92
N ALA A 257 41.31 -28.18 -6.82
CA ALA A 257 41.07 -28.95 -5.61
C ALA A 257 42.09 -30.10 -5.55
N ARG A 258 43.18 -29.89 -4.82
CA ARG A 258 43.89 -30.89 -4.01
C ARG A 258 45.07 -30.25 -3.27
N LYS A 259 44.90 -30.05 -1.97
CA LYS A 259 45.83 -30.51 -0.93
C LYS A 259 45.15 -30.36 0.43
N ALA A 260 44.54 -31.46 0.88
CA ALA A 260 44.39 -31.71 2.30
C ALA A 260 45.79 -32.08 2.84
N GLY A 261 46.23 -31.31 3.83
CA GLY A 261 47.42 -31.57 4.62
C GLY A 261 47.09 -31.20 6.05
N THR A 262 46.72 -32.20 6.83
CA THR A 262 46.81 -32.27 8.30
C THR A 262 48.09 -31.62 8.81
N TRP A 263 48.03 -30.83 9.88
CA TRP A 263 48.92 -30.91 11.06
C TRP A 263 48.31 -30.08 12.21
N PHE A 264 47.81 -30.78 13.22
CA PHE A 264 47.74 -30.31 14.60
C PHE A 264 49.15 -30.44 15.20
N ARG A 265 49.68 -29.36 15.77
CA ARG A 265 50.44 -29.28 17.03
C ARG A 265 50.77 -27.83 17.33
#